data_AF-A0A7X0T785-F1
#
_entry.id   AF-A0A7X0T785-F1
#
_cell.length_a   1.000
_cell.length_b   1.000
_cell.length_c   1.000
_cell.angle_alpha   90.00
_cell.angle_beta   90.00
_cell.angle_gamma   90.00
#
_symmetry.space_group_name_H-M   'P 1'
#
loop_
_entity.id
_entity.type
_entity.pdbx_description
1 polymer ?
#
loop_
_entity_poly.entity_id
_entity_poly.type
_entity_poly.pdbx_seq_one_letter_code
_entity_poly.pdbx_strand_id
1 'polypeptide(L)'
;MKNKAEKQRIATNLSLYMKINGFTHRTFALAVGVSQNTLKALMIGKMRNENKFQKYITQITESLALEEKFFEQPKEAITAAPITFQDTNKMHLGDEKFNAISLMLKIGEIHYES
;
A
#
# COMPACT_ATOMS: atom_id res chain seq x y z
N MET A 1 -4.10 7.58 -22.62
CA MET A 1 -2.86 6.94 -22.14
C MET A 1 -2.28 7.80 -21.02
N LYS A 2 -2.14 7.24 -19.81
CA LYS A 2 -1.47 7.84 -18.66
C LYS A 2 0.01 8.00 -18.96
N ASN A 3 0.51 9.22 -18.71
CA ASN A 3 1.90 9.57 -18.87
C ASN A 3 2.79 8.69 -17.95
N LYS A 4 4.06 8.51 -18.30
CA LYS A 4 5.06 7.78 -17.50
C LYS A 4 5.16 8.33 -16.07
N ALA A 5 5.09 9.65 -15.92
CA ALA A 5 5.07 10.32 -14.61
C ALA A 5 3.88 9.87 -13.75
N GLU A 6 2.71 9.72 -14.37
CA GLU A 6 1.48 9.32 -13.69
C GLU A 6 1.53 7.85 -13.23
N LYS A 7 2.06 6.95 -14.08
CA LYS A 7 2.31 5.56 -13.69
C LYS A 7 3.27 5.47 -12.51
N GLN A 8 4.32 6.30 -12.51
CA GLN A 8 5.29 6.35 -11.43
C GLN A 8 4.67 6.88 -10.12
N ARG A 9 3.78 7.87 -10.21
CA ARG A 9 3.04 8.41 -9.06
C ARG A 9 2.14 7.33 -8.44
N ILE A 10 1.32 6.67 -9.24
CA ILE A 10 0.46 5.55 -8.80
C ILE A 10 1.30 4.44 -8.16
N ALA A 11 2.43 4.07 -8.78
CA ALA A 11 3.34 3.06 -8.25
C ALA A 11 3.96 3.46 -6.89
N THR A 12 4.25 4.75 -6.72
CA THR A 12 4.74 5.31 -5.45
C THR A 12 3.66 5.30 -4.38
N ASN A 13 2.43 5.67 -4.73
CA ASN A 13 1.27 5.63 -3.85
C ASN A 13 0.97 4.21 -3.37
N LEU A 14 1.00 3.24 -4.29
CA LEU A 14 0.86 1.82 -3.95
C LEU A 14 1.94 1.35 -2.97
N SER A 15 3.19 1.75 -3.23
CA SER A 15 4.32 1.41 -2.36
C SER A 15 4.22 2.05 -0.98
N LEU A 16 3.68 3.27 -0.91
CA LEU A 16 3.46 3.99 0.33
C LEU A 16 2.36 3.34 1.16
N TYR A 17 1.21 3.05 0.53
CA TYR A 17 0.10 2.35 1.17
C TYR A 17 0.57 1.01 1.77
N MET A 18 1.32 0.22 1.00
CA MET A 18 1.87 -1.06 1.46
C MET A 18 2.73 -0.89 2.72
N LYS A 19 3.60 0.12 2.76
CA LYS A 19 4.47 0.40 3.91
C LYS A 19 3.72 0.88 5.13
N ILE A 20 2.75 1.79 4.95
CA ILE A 20 1.95 2.35 6.05
C ILE A 20 1.13 1.24 6.73
N ASN A 21 0.55 0.35 5.94
CA ASN A 21 -0.27 -0.76 6.44
C ASN A 21 0.56 -1.98 6.89
N GLY A 22 1.89 -1.86 6.97
CA GLY A 22 2.77 -2.92 7.48
C GLY A 22 2.89 -4.15 6.58
N PHE A 23 2.57 -4.04 5.30
CA PHE A 23 2.64 -5.17 4.39
C PHE A 23 4.07 -5.41 3.86
N THR A 24 4.46 -6.69 3.85
CA THR A 24 5.55 -7.16 3.00
C THR A 24 5.04 -7.36 1.57
N HIS A 25 5.94 -7.38 0.58
CA HIS A 25 5.57 -7.73 -0.80
C HIS A 25 4.84 -9.08 -0.90
N ARG A 26 5.16 -10.04 -0.02
CA ARG A 26 4.52 -11.36 -0.01
C ARG A 26 3.11 -11.28 0.54
N THR A 27 2.94 -10.65 1.71
CA THR A 27 1.62 -10.55 2.37
C THR A 27 0.68 -9.65 1.56
N PHE A 28 1.18 -8.56 0.98
CA PHE A 28 0.40 -7.71 0.09
C PHE A 28 -0.07 -8.45 -1.17
N ALA A 29 0.84 -9.18 -1.84
CA ALA A 29 0.52 -9.95 -3.04
C ALA A 29 -0.58 -10.98 -2.79
N LEU A 30 -0.55 -11.65 -1.62
CA LEU A 30 -1.59 -12.57 -1.18
C LEU A 30 -2.91 -11.86 -0.91
N ALA A 31 -2.88 -10.74 -0.18
CA ALA A 31 -4.07 -9.97 0.18
C ALA A 31 -4.84 -9.46 -1.06
N VAL A 32 -4.12 -9.08 -2.13
CA VAL A 32 -4.72 -8.50 -3.34
C VAL A 32 -4.85 -9.50 -4.50
N GLY A 33 -4.51 -10.77 -4.27
CA GLY A 33 -4.67 -11.84 -5.27
C GLY A 33 -3.82 -11.68 -6.53
N VAL A 34 -2.59 -11.15 -6.41
CA VAL A 34 -1.66 -11.00 -7.55
C VAL A 34 -0.33 -11.72 -7.27
N SER A 35 0.39 -12.09 -8.33
CA SER A 35 1.73 -12.67 -8.14
C SER A 35 2.72 -11.63 -7.61
N GLN A 36 3.69 -12.07 -6.79
CA GLN A 36 4.73 -11.17 -6.26
C GLN A 36 5.56 -10.51 -7.38
N ASN A 37 5.77 -11.19 -8.50
CA ASN A 37 6.47 -10.63 -9.66
C ASN A 37 5.65 -9.53 -10.34
N THR A 38 4.34 -9.74 -10.47
CA THR A 38 3.41 -8.72 -10.98
C THR A 38 3.41 -7.49 -10.07
N LEU A 39 3.31 -7.69 -8.75
CA LEU A 39 3.33 -6.62 -7.78
C LEU A 39 4.62 -5.79 -7.87
N LYS A 40 5.79 -6.45 -7.91
CA LYS A 40 7.08 -5.76 -8.08
C LYS A 40 7.10 -4.91 -9.35
N ALA A 41 6.59 -5.43 -10.47
CA ALA A 41 6.52 -4.69 -11.74
C ALA A 41 5.58 -3.48 -11.68
N LEU A 42 4.48 -3.57 -10.93
CA LEU A 42 3.55 -2.46 -10.69
C LEU A 42 4.20 -1.37 -9.83
N MET A 43 4.83 -1.75 -8.72
CA MET A 43 5.46 -0.82 -7.76
C MET A 43 6.64 -0.04 -8.33
N ILE A 44 7.33 -0.58 -9.34
CA ILE A 44 8.42 0.13 -10.05
C ILE A 44 7.93 0.88 -11.29
N GLY A 45 6.63 0.84 -11.62
CA GLY A 45 6.05 1.52 -12.79
C GLY A 45 6.54 1.01 -14.15
N LYS A 46 7.22 -0.15 -14.23
CA LYS A 46 7.84 -0.66 -15.46
C LYS A 46 6.91 -1.54 -16.32
N MET A 47 5.60 -1.55 -16.05
CA MET A 47 4.66 -2.32 -16.86
C MET A 47 4.39 -1.63 -18.20
N ARG A 48 4.83 -2.27 -19.31
CA ARG A 48 4.71 -1.71 -20.67
C ARG A 48 3.26 -1.52 -21.11
N ASN A 49 2.41 -2.52 -20.86
CA ASN A 49 1.00 -2.49 -21.25
C ASN A 49 0.18 -1.69 -20.23
N GLU A 50 -0.39 -0.59 -20.68
CA GLU A 50 -1.16 0.31 -19.82
C GLU A 50 -2.50 -0.24 -19.39
N ASN A 51 -3.24 -0.89 -20.30
CA ASN A 51 -4.52 -1.51 -19.96
C ASN A 51 -4.33 -2.59 -18.90
N LYS A 52 -3.22 -3.34 -18.99
CA LYS A 52 -2.83 -4.33 -17.98
C LYS A 52 -2.46 -3.67 -16.66
N PHE A 53 -1.73 -2.54 -16.69
CA PHE A 53 -1.40 -1.75 -15.50
C PHE A 53 -2.68 -1.29 -14.80
N GLN A 54 -3.59 -0.62 -15.52
CA GLN A 54 -4.82 -0.11 -14.94
C GLN A 54 -5.70 -1.24 -14.40
N LYS A 55 -5.81 -2.36 -15.14
CA LYS A 55 -6.57 -3.54 -14.66
C LYS A 55 -6.07 -4.04 -13.30
N TYR A 56 -4.75 -4.11 -13.09
CA TYR A 56 -4.23 -4.52 -11.80
C TYR A 56 -4.42 -3.48 -10.72
N ILE A 57 -4.29 -2.18 -11.03
CA ILE A 57 -4.58 -1.12 -10.05
C ILE A 57 -6.04 -1.22 -9.61
N THR A 58 -6.97 -1.34 -10.55
CA THR A 58 -8.40 -1.56 -10.25
C THR A 58 -8.61 -2.81 -9.39
N GLN A 59 -8.04 -3.95 -9.78
CA GLN A 59 -8.15 -5.19 -8.99
C GLN A 59 -7.62 -5.00 -7.55
N ILE A 60 -6.49 -4.31 -7.38
CA ILE A 60 -5.91 -4.04 -6.06
C ILE A 60 -6.82 -3.13 -5.24
N THR A 61 -7.32 -2.05 -5.84
CA THR A 61 -8.27 -1.13 -5.20
C THR A 61 -9.51 -1.87 -4.73
N GLU A 62 -10.10 -2.71 -5.58
CA GLU A 62 -11.28 -3.53 -5.26
C GLU A 62 -10.99 -4.56 -4.16
N SER A 63 -9.85 -5.25 -4.22
CA SER A 63 -9.47 -6.27 -3.23
C SER A 63 -9.26 -5.68 -1.84
N LEU A 64 -8.86 -4.41 -1.77
CA LEU A 64 -8.67 -3.66 -0.53
C LEU A 64 -9.94 -2.88 -0.12
N ALA A 65 -11.03 -3.01 -0.86
CA ALA A 65 -12.27 -2.26 -0.67
C ALA A 65 -12.06 -0.73 -0.57
N LEU A 66 -11.14 -0.20 -1.37
CA LEU A 66 -10.81 1.22 -1.42
C LEU A 66 -11.68 1.97 -2.43
N GLU A 67 -11.73 3.30 -2.30
CA GLU A 67 -12.43 4.18 -3.24
C GLU A 67 -11.89 4.01 -4.68
N GLU A 68 -12.77 4.13 -5.67
CA GLU A 68 -12.37 4.14 -7.07
C GLU A 68 -11.27 5.21 -7.29
N LYS A 69 -10.21 4.85 -8.02
CA LYS A 69 -9.07 5.74 -8.31
C LYS A 69 -8.32 6.23 -7.06
N PHE A 70 -8.45 5.56 -5.90
CA PHE A 70 -7.70 5.89 -4.69
C PHE A 70 -6.20 6.13 -4.94
N PHE A 71 -5.52 5.22 -5.66
CA PHE A 71 -4.09 5.38 -5.95
C PHE A 71 -3.75 6.49 -6.95
N GLU A 72 -4.74 7.11 -7.59
CA GLU A 72 -4.60 8.28 -8.46
C GLU A 72 -4.73 9.60 -7.67
N GLN A 73 -5.07 9.54 -6.38
CA GLN A 73 -5.13 10.71 -5.52
C GLN A 73 -3.71 11.26 -5.22
N PRO A 74 -3.61 12.52 -4.74
CA PRO A 74 -2.35 13.06 -4.23
C PRO A 74 -1.77 12.19 -3.11
N LYS A 75 -0.45 12.25 -2.93
CA LYS A 75 0.27 11.41 -1.95
C LYS A 75 -0.26 11.62 -0.52
N GLU A 76 -0.68 12.84 -0.23
CA GLU A 76 -1.21 13.30 1.05
C GLU A 76 -2.49 12.54 1.43
N ALA A 77 -3.35 12.25 0.44
CA ALA A 77 -4.57 11.47 0.64
C ALA A 77 -4.26 10.02 1.03
N ILE A 78 -3.20 9.44 0.44
CA ILE A 78 -2.75 8.07 0.76
C ILE A 78 -2.22 7.99 2.20
N THR A 79 -1.53 9.03 2.68
CA THR A 79 -0.99 9.08 4.04
C THR A 79 -2.04 9.36 5.11
N ALA A 80 -3.13 10.03 4.74
CA ALA A 80 -4.24 10.35 5.65
C ALA A 80 -5.26 9.20 5.78
N ALA A 81 -5.18 8.19 4.90
CA ALA A 81 -6.10 7.05 4.94
C ALA A 81 -5.92 6.23 6.23
N PRO A 82 -7.01 5.64 6.76
CA PRO A 82 -6.94 4.80 7.95
C PRO A 82 -5.92 3.67 7.81
N ILE A 83 -5.12 3.45 8.86
CA ILE A 83 -4.09 2.42 8.86
C ILE A 83 -4.73 1.09 9.27
N THR A 84 -4.89 0.18 8.31
CA THR A 84 -5.25 -1.21 8.55
C THR A 84 -3.99 -2.05 8.71
N PHE A 85 -3.48 -2.14 9.94
CA PHE A 85 -2.31 -2.96 10.24
C PHE A 85 -2.67 -4.44 10.16
N GLN A 86 -2.28 -5.13 9.09
CA GLN A 86 -2.56 -6.56 8.92
C GLN A 86 -1.56 -7.50 9.62
N ASP A 87 -0.59 -6.96 10.36
CA ASP A 87 0.40 -7.76 11.08
C ASP A 87 0.27 -7.64 12.61
N THR A 88 -0.89 -8.02 13.15
CA THR A 88 -1.08 -8.15 14.61
C THR A 88 -0.33 -9.36 15.20
N ASN A 89 0.17 -10.29 14.38
CA ASN A 89 0.83 -11.53 14.84
C ASN A 89 2.28 -11.71 14.41
N LYS A 90 2.87 -10.85 13.57
CA LYS A 90 4.32 -10.78 13.41
C LYS A 90 4.81 -9.37 13.67
N MET A 91 5.16 -9.12 14.93
CA MET A 91 6.21 -8.14 15.23
C MET A 91 7.40 -8.49 14.34
N HIS A 92 7.68 -7.66 13.34
CA HIS A 92 8.91 -7.71 12.58
C HIS A 92 10.06 -7.40 13.54
N LEU A 93 10.65 -8.44 14.12
CA LEU A 93 11.86 -8.42 14.96
C LEU A 93 13.13 -7.93 14.20
N GLY A 94 12.98 -7.20 13.09
CA GLY A 94 14.09 -6.81 12.21
C GLY A 94 14.31 -5.32 12.04
N ASP A 95 13.42 -4.44 12.50
CA ASP A 95 13.59 -2.99 12.35
C ASP A 95 13.08 -2.24 13.60
N GLU A 96 13.98 -2.03 14.56
CA GLU A 96 13.68 -1.39 15.85
C GLU A 96 13.02 -0.01 15.71
N LYS A 97 13.35 0.73 14.63
CA LYS A 97 12.76 2.05 14.35
C LYS A 97 11.30 1.98 13.92
N PHE A 98 10.92 0.96 13.15
CA PHE A 98 9.54 0.79 12.68
C PHE A 98 8.65 0.22 13.80
N ASN A 99 9.25 -0.62 14.66
CA ASN A 99 8.59 -1.14 15.85
C ASN A 99 8.29 -0.01 16.84
N ALA A 100 9.24 0.93 17.06
CA ALA A 100 9.03 2.08 17.93
C ALA A 100 7.92 3.03 17.42
N ILE A 101 7.84 3.28 16.12
CA ILE A 101 6.79 4.11 15.52
C ILE A 101 5.41 3.41 15.63
N SER A 102 5.36 2.10 15.35
CA SER A 102 4.12 1.32 15.51
C SER A 102 3.65 1.25 16.95
N LEU A 103 4.58 1.12 17.91
CA LEU A 103 4.27 1.14 19.34
C LEU A 103 3.72 2.50 19.78
N MET A 104 4.31 3.60 19.30
CA MET A 104 3.84 4.96 19.61
C MET A 104 2.46 5.26 19.04
N LEU A 105 2.17 4.84 17.80
CA LEU A 105 0.84 5.00 17.20
C LEU A 105 -0.23 4.23 17.98
N LYS A 106 0.09 2.99 18.39
CA LYS A 106 -0.81 2.16 19.19
C LYS A 106 -1.07 2.71 20.60
N ILE A 107 -0.08 3.37 21.21
CA ILE A 107 -0.26 4.07 22.49
C ILE A 107 -1.12 5.33 22.32
N GLY A 108 -1.00 6.03 21.18
CA GLY A 108 -1.82 7.19 20.86
C GLY A 108 -3.31 6.87 20.70
N GLU A 109 -3.65 5.75 20.09
CA GLU A 109 -5.06 5.28 19.97
C GLU A 109 -5.71 5.00 21.33
N ILE A 110 -4.95 4.48 22.31
CA ILE A 110 -5.47 4.19 23.66
C ILE A 110 -5.76 5.48 24.45
N HIS A 111 -5.14 6.61 24.11
CA HIS A 111 -5.31 7.88 24.84
C HIS A 111 -6.37 8.82 24.24
N TYR A 112 -6.93 8.51 23.06
CA TYR A 112 -8.02 9.28 22.45
C TYR A 112 -9.39 8.57 22.51
N GLU A 113 -9.44 7.33 23.00
CA GLU A 113 -10.67 6.71 23.50
C GLU A 113 -10.75 6.86 25.02
N SER A 114 -11.09 8.07 25.50
CA SER A 114 -11.58 8.34 26.85
C SER A 114 -12.49 9.56 26.85
#